data_AF-A0A503WAF8-F1
#
_entry.id   AF-A0A503WAF8-F1
#
_cell.length_a   1.000
_cell.length_b   1.000
_cell.length_c   1.000
_cell.angle_alpha   90.00
_cell.angle_beta   90.00
_cell.angle_gamma   90.00
#
_symmetry.space_group_name_H-M   'P 1'
#
loop_
_entity.id
_entity.type
_entity.pdbx_description
1 polymer ?
#
loop_
_entity_poly.entity_id
_entity_poly.type
_entity_poly.pdbx_seq_one_letter_code
_entity_poly.pdbx_strand_id
1 'polypeptide(L)'
;MSDLRPSPVSPSVDFDRDGAQHGFLRLPYSRDDSAWGSVMIPICVLRNGKGPTALLTGGNHGDEYEGPLALYDLARTLDPAQVSGTVIIVPAMNYPAFRAGTRTSPIDKGNMNRSFPGRPDGTVTEKIADYFQRELLPRANIVFDFHSGGKTLDFVPFCAAHALPDKALEQRAFAAVEAFAAPFSMRMIEIDAVGMYDTAAEDMGKVFVTTELGGGGTSRAETVRIARRGMLNVLRHAGIVAGAVEKTPTQWLDMPSGDCFAFAEEDGMVETMVDLGEPIEKGAVLARIHSTGRTGIAPQEIRAKMSGMLAARHFPGLVKAGDCVSVVAALVD
;
A
#
# COMPACT_ATOMS: atom_id res chain seq x y z
N MET A 1 -7.32 18.30 -22.10
CA MET A 1 -6.55 17.13 -21.65
C MET A 1 -6.08 16.42 -22.91
N SER A 2 -4.77 16.28 -23.07
CA SER A 2 -4.05 16.00 -24.31
C SER A 2 -4.57 14.81 -25.11
N ASP A 3 -4.32 14.84 -26.43
CA ASP A 3 -4.48 13.78 -27.46
C ASP A 3 -3.68 12.49 -27.13
N LEU A 4 -3.82 11.96 -25.92
CA LEU A 4 -3.23 10.68 -25.57
C LEU A 4 -4.04 9.58 -26.25
N ARG A 5 -3.32 8.65 -26.87
CA ARG A 5 -3.92 7.45 -27.44
C ARG A 5 -4.70 6.67 -26.37
N PRO A 6 -5.70 5.86 -26.77
CA PRO A 6 -6.36 4.93 -25.86
C PRO A 6 -5.33 4.00 -25.18
N SER A 7 -5.60 3.65 -23.92
CA SER A 7 -4.81 2.65 -23.23
C SER A 7 -4.84 1.32 -24.01
N PRO A 8 -3.72 0.59 -24.13
CA PRO A 8 -3.71 -0.71 -24.80
C PRO A 8 -4.33 -1.82 -23.94
N VAL A 9 -4.63 -1.55 -22.67
CA VAL A 9 -5.23 -2.52 -21.75
C VAL A 9 -6.68 -2.78 -22.14
N SER A 10 -7.05 -4.06 -22.24
CA SER A 10 -8.42 -4.48 -22.51
C SER A 10 -8.94 -5.35 -21.35
N PRO A 11 -10.00 -4.94 -20.63
CA PRO A 11 -10.59 -5.76 -19.58
C PRO A 11 -11.39 -6.92 -20.19
N SER A 12 -11.38 -8.08 -19.53
CA SER A 12 -12.27 -9.21 -19.85
C SER A 12 -13.55 -9.25 -19.00
N VAL A 13 -13.78 -8.19 -18.22
CA VAL A 13 -14.95 -7.98 -17.36
C VAL A 13 -15.74 -6.78 -17.86
N ASP A 14 -17.04 -6.75 -17.58
CA ASP A 14 -17.90 -5.60 -17.84
C ASP A 14 -18.17 -4.87 -16.52
N PHE A 15 -17.66 -3.64 -16.36
CA PHE A 15 -17.77 -2.90 -15.11
C PHE A 15 -19.21 -2.51 -14.74
N ASP A 16 -20.15 -2.58 -15.68
CA ASP A 16 -21.53 -2.13 -15.50
C ASP A 16 -22.52 -3.29 -15.33
N ARG A 17 -22.07 -4.54 -15.49
CA ARG A 17 -22.90 -5.74 -15.34
C ARG A 17 -22.99 -6.21 -13.89
N ASP A 18 -24.21 -6.44 -13.41
CA ASP A 18 -24.50 -7.01 -12.09
C ASP A 18 -24.00 -8.46 -11.95
N GLY A 19 -23.75 -8.85 -10.69
CA GLY A 19 -23.20 -10.14 -10.31
C GLY A 19 -21.69 -10.11 -10.04
N ALA A 20 -21.10 -11.29 -9.86
CA ALA A 20 -19.66 -11.48 -9.73
C ALA A 20 -19.03 -11.80 -11.08
N GLN A 21 -17.89 -11.16 -11.37
CA GLN A 21 -17.12 -11.40 -12.59
C GLN A 21 -15.66 -11.56 -12.20
N HIS A 22 -15.03 -12.62 -12.73
CA HIS A 22 -13.60 -12.87 -12.58
C HIS A 22 -12.95 -12.86 -13.95
N GLY A 23 -11.86 -12.11 -14.08
CA GLY A 23 -11.22 -11.95 -15.37
C GLY A 23 -9.85 -11.31 -15.26
N PHE A 24 -9.45 -10.64 -16.33
CA PHE A 24 -8.14 -10.03 -16.46
C PHE A 24 -8.22 -8.65 -17.10
N LEU A 25 -7.32 -7.77 -16.69
CA LEU A 25 -6.87 -6.66 -17.51
C LEU A 25 -5.75 -7.21 -18.41
N ARG A 26 -6.04 -7.38 -19.69
CA ARG A 26 -5.08 -7.86 -20.68
C ARG A 26 -4.27 -6.69 -21.21
N LEU A 27 -2.97 -6.67 -20.91
CA LEU A 27 -2.02 -5.68 -21.41
C LEU A 27 -1.10 -6.33 -22.47
N PRO A 28 -1.19 -5.96 -23.76
CA PRO A 28 -0.29 -6.46 -24.79
C PRO A 28 1.19 -6.21 -24.43
N TYR A 29 2.00 -7.27 -24.54
CA TYR A 29 3.42 -7.24 -24.25
C TYR A 29 4.17 -8.22 -25.16
N SER A 30 4.71 -7.67 -26.26
CA SER A 30 5.60 -8.40 -27.17
C SER A 30 7.02 -8.44 -26.58
N ARG A 31 7.62 -9.62 -26.56
CA ARG A 31 9.01 -9.85 -26.14
C ARG A 31 9.57 -11.10 -26.82
N ASP A 32 10.85 -11.35 -26.66
CA ASP A 32 11.58 -12.45 -27.30
C ASP A 32 10.93 -13.81 -27.08
N ASP A 33 10.44 -14.10 -25.87
CA ASP A 33 9.80 -15.37 -25.55
C ASP A 33 8.32 -15.49 -25.98
N SER A 34 7.69 -14.39 -26.41
CA SER A 34 6.44 -14.45 -27.20
C SER A 34 6.06 -13.10 -27.84
N ALA A 35 6.07 -13.10 -29.18
CA ALA A 35 5.81 -11.92 -30.00
C ALA A 35 4.37 -11.36 -29.89
N TRP A 36 3.40 -12.18 -29.50
CA TRP A 36 1.98 -11.79 -29.36
C TRP A 36 1.41 -12.06 -27.95
N GLY A 37 2.26 -12.00 -26.92
CA GLY A 37 1.77 -12.23 -25.56
C GLY A 37 1.21 -10.98 -24.88
N SER A 38 0.85 -11.17 -23.62
CA SER A 38 0.22 -10.15 -22.80
C SER A 38 0.51 -10.41 -21.33
N VAL A 39 0.56 -9.34 -20.54
CA VAL A 39 0.44 -9.44 -19.08
C VAL A 39 -1.06 -9.56 -18.78
N MET A 40 -1.44 -10.62 -18.04
CA MET A 40 -2.83 -10.91 -17.66
C MET A 40 -3.02 -10.58 -16.19
N ILE A 41 -3.39 -9.34 -15.88
CA ILE A 41 -3.52 -8.84 -14.49
C ILE A 41 -4.89 -9.26 -13.94
N PRO A 42 -4.97 -10.08 -12.88
CA PRO A 42 -6.24 -10.54 -12.34
C PRO A 42 -7.12 -9.39 -11.83
N ILE A 43 -8.40 -9.43 -12.17
CA ILE A 43 -9.41 -8.47 -11.67
C ILE A 43 -10.71 -9.21 -11.36
N CYS A 44 -11.40 -8.73 -10.32
CA CYS A 44 -12.76 -9.11 -10.01
C CYS A 44 -13.65 -7.87 -9.90
N VAL A 45 -14.87 -7.97 -10.43
CA VAL A 45 -15.90 -6.94 -10.27
C VAL A 45 -17.13 -7.60 -9.67
N LEU A 46 -17.56 -7.10 -8.52
CA LEU A 46 -18.83 -7.45 -7.91
C LEU A 46 -19.72 -6.21 -7.94
N ARG A 47 -20.88 -6.32 -8.58
CA ARG A 47 -21.82 -5.21 -8.71
C ARG A 47 -23.23 -5.68 -8.38
N ASN A 48 -23.96 -4.86 -7.65
CA ASN A 48 -25.38 -5.08 -7.41
C ASN A 48 -26.09 -3.75 -7.15
N GLY A 49 -27.07 -3.43 -7.99
CA GLY A 49 -27.92 -2.26 -7.82
C GLY A 49 -27.20 -0.92 -8.03
N LYS A 50 -27.53 0.06 -7.19
CA LYS A 50 -26.97 1.43 -7.22
C LYS A 50 -26.29 1.72 -5.89
N GLY A 51 -25.14 2.37 -5.93
CA GLY A 51 -24.38 2.74 -4.74
C GLY A 51 -22.97 3.21 -5.09
N PRO A 52 -22.12 3.45 -4.08
CA PRO A 52 -20.74 3.85 -4.30
C PRO A 52 -19.90 2.73 -4.91
N THR A 53 -18.79 3.10 -5.54
CA THR A 53 -17.79 2.18 -6.07
C THR A 53 -16.53 2.22 -5.21
N ALA A 54 -16.09 1.05 -4.72
CA ALA A 54 -14.78 0.87 -4.14
C ALA A 54 -13.80 0.30 -5.18
N LEU A 55 -12.61 0.88 -5.26
CA LEU A 55 -11.47 0.29 -5.96
C LEU A 55 -10.47 -0.20 -4.91
N LEU A 56 -10.29 -1.52 -4.83
CA LEU A 56 -9.43 -2.17 -3.85
C LEU A 56 -8.22 -2.74 -4.57
N THR A 57 -7.02 -2.32 -4.15
CA THR A 57 -5.77 -2.69 -4.78
C THR A 57 -4.79 -3.24 -3.76
N GLY A 58 -4.05 -4.26 -4.17
CA GLY A 58 -2.90 -4.77 -3.43
C GLY A 58 -1.80 -5.07 -4.43
N GLY A 59 -0.62 -5.45 -3.93
CA GLY A 59 0.52 -5.75 -4.79
C GLY A 59 0.92 -4.57 -5.69
N ASN A 60 0.77 -3.34 -5.18
CA ASN A 60 1.39 -2.15 -5.76
C ASN A 60 2.91 -2.39 -5.86
N HIS A 61 3.48 -2.88 -4.78
CA HIS A 61 4.78 -3.55 -4.76
C HIS A 61 4.59 -5.07 -4.68
N GLY A 62 5.46 -5.82 -5.36
CA GLY A 62 5.27 -7.25 -5.54
C GLY A 62 5.64 -8.13 -4.36
N ASP A 63 6.27 -7.59 -3.33
CA ASP A 63 6.76 -8.30 -2.15
C ASP A 63 6.00 -7.95 -0.86
N GLU A 64 4.77 -7.49 -0.99
CA GLU A 64 3.86 -7.10 0.10
C GLU A 64 2.57 -7.95 0.00
N TYR A 65 2.23 -8.74 1.03
CA TYR A 65 1.38 -9.93 0.84
C TYR A 65 0.02 -9.90 1.57
N GLU A 66 -0.12 -9.09 2.62
CA GLU A 66 -1.35 -8.96 3.40
C GLU A 66 -2.54 -8.56 2.53
N GLY A 67 -2.35 -7.51 1.72
CA GLY A 67 -3.33 -7.01 0.76
C GLY A 67 -3.75 -8.07 -0.25
N PRO A 68 -2.82 -8.62 -1.06
CA PRO A 68 -3.13 -9.70 -1.99
C PRO A 68 -3.88 -10.88 -1.34
N LEU A 69 -3.46 -11.34 -0.16
CA LEU A 69 -4.11 -12.45 0.55
C LEU A 69 -5.55 -12.12 1.00
N ALA A 70 -5.81 -10.88 1.41
CA ALA A 70 -7.15 -10.43 1.75
C ALA A 70 -8.04 -10.26 0.50
N LEU A 71 -7.49 -9.69 -0.57
CA LEU A 71 -8.22 -9.37 -1.80
C LEU A 71 -8.56 -10.61 -2.62
N TYR A 72 -7.66 -11.58 -2.74
CA TYR A 72 -7.97 -12.87 -3.37
C TYR A 72 -9.07 -13.62 -2.60
N ASP A 73 -9.06 -13.55 -1.26
CA ASP A 73 -10.10 -14.18 -0.44
C ASP A 73 -11.44 -13.47 -0.63
N LEU A 74 -11.47 -12.14 -0.52
CA LEU A 74 -12.70 -11.36 -0.71
C LEU A 74 -13.30 -11.57 -2.10
N ALA A 75 -12.48 -11.56 -3.15
CA ALA A 75 -12.95 -11.83 -4.51
C ALA A 75 -13.65 -13.20 -4.61
N ARG A 76 -13.18 -14.21 -3.87
CA ARG A 76 -13.76 -15.56 -3.86
C ARG A 76 -15.02 -15.67 -2.99
N THR A 77 -15.11 -14.90 -1.90
CA THR A 77 -16.11 -15.12 -0.84
C THR A 77 -17.21 -14.07 -0.74
N LEU A 78 -17.01 -12.86 -1.28
CA LEU A 78 -18.03 -11.82 -1.21
C LEU A 78 -19.22 -12.20 -2.10
N ASP A 79 -20.39 -12.32 -1.48
CA ASP A 79 -21.64 -12.55 -2.21
C ASP A 79 -22.12 -11.23 -2.84
N PRO A 80 -22.30 -11.15 -4.18
CA PRO A 80 -22.86 -9.97 -4.84
C PRO A 80 -24.20 -9.50 -4.25
N ALA A 81 -25.01 -10.41 -3.69
CA ALA A 81 -26.28 -10.05 -3.06
C ALA A 81 -26.11 -9.16 -1.81
N GLN A 82 -24.92 -9.15 -1.20
CA GLN A 82 -24.58 -8.29 -0.06
C GLN A 82 -24.01 -6.92 -0.48
N VAL A 83 -23.78 -6.71 -1.77
CA VAL A 83 -23.24 -5.47 -2.32
C VAL A 83 -24.37 -4.51 -2.69
N SER A 84 -24.18 -3.21 -2.46
CA SER A 84 -25.02 -2.10 -2.92
C SER A 84 -24.13 -1.06 -3.59
N GLY A 85 -23.97 -1.16 -4.90
CA GLY A 85 -22.96 -0.44 -5.67
C GLY A 85 -21.98 -1.40 -6.34
N THR A 86 -20.68 -1.08 -6.29
CA THR A 86 -19.63 -1.83 -7.00
C THR A 86 -18.39 -2.01 -6.13
N VAL A 87 -17.79 -3.20 -6.17
CA VAL A 87 -16.45 -3.48 -5.64
C VAL A 87 -15.58 -3.96 -6.79
N ILE A 88 -14.57 -3.17 -7.15
CA ILE A 88 -13.53 -3.52 -8.12
C ILE A 88 -12.30 -3.97 -7.33
N ILE A 89 -11.86 -5.19 -7.55
CA ILE A 89 -10.77 -5.82 -6.79
C ILE A 89 -9.64 -6.16 -7.75
N VAL A 90 -8.46 -5.58 -7.51
CA VAL A 90 -7.21 -5.93 -8.20
C VAL A 90 -6.18 -6.37 -7.15
N PRO A 91 -6.09 -7.69 -6.86
CA PRO A 91 -5.25 -8.19 -5.77
C PRO A 91 -3.74 -7.92 -5.93
N ALA A 92 -3.28 -7.73 -7.18
CA ALA A 92 -1.89 -7.46 -7.52
C ALA A 92 -1.82 -6.47 -8.70
N MET A 93 -1.75 -5.17 -8.41
CA MET A 93 -1.71 -4.10 -9.39
C MET A 93 -0.45 -4.19 -10.26
N ASN A 94 0.74 -4.21 -9.65
CA ASN A 94 1.99 -4.45 -10.35
C ASN A 94 2.22 -5.95 -10.50
N TYR A 95 1.36 -6.59 -11.28
CA TYR A 95 1.36 -8.05 -11.41
C TYR A 95 2.72 -8.65 -11.81
N PRO A 96 3.52 -8.06 -12.72
CA PRO A 96 4.88 -8.54 -12.98
C PRO A 96 5.78 -8.53 -11.74
N ALA A 97 5.72 -7.48 -10.92
CA ALA A 97 6.46 -7.39 -9.66
C ALA A 97 5.99 -8.46 -8.66
N PHE A 98 4.67 -8.61 -8.49
CA PHE A 98 4.07 -9.63 -7.64
C PHE A 98 4.51 -11.05 -8.03
N ARG A 99 4.50 -11.35 -9.33
CA ARG A 99 4.95 -12.65 -9.86
C ARG A 99 6.42 -12.93 -9.62
N ALA A 100 7.24 -11.89 -9.47
CA ALA A 100 8.66 -12.00 -9.15
C ALA A 100 8.95 -11.93 -7.64
N GLY A 101 7.96 -11.57 -6.81
CA GLY A 101 8.16 -11.29 -5.39
C GLY A 101 9.18 -10.17 -5.18
N THR A 102 9.14 -9.12 -6.00
CA THR A 102 10.05 -7.97 -5.92
C THR A 102 9.26 -6.68 -5.79
N ARG A 103 9.82 -5.69 -5.10
CA ARG A 103 9.20 -4.37 -4.96
C ARG A 103 8.84 -3.75 -6.32
N THR A 104 9.75 -3.83 -7.28
CA THR A 104 9.59 -3.28 -8.63
C THR A 104 9.44 -4.36 -9.69
N SER A 105 8.85 -3.99 -10.83
CA SER A 105 8.65 -4.89 -11.96
C SER A 105 9.99 -5.41 -12.50
N PRO A 106 10.14 -6.72 -12.79
CA PRO A 106 11.36 -7.23 -13.40
C PRO A 106 11.51 -6.82 -14.88
N ILE A 107 10.42 -6.40 -15.53
CA ILE A 107 10.38 -6.04 -16.96
C ILE A 107 11.10 -4.72 -17.22
N ASP A 108 10.83 -3.72 -16.38
CA ASP A 108 11.23 -2.32 -16.60
C ASP A 108 11.79 -1.65 -15.33
N LYS A 109 11.91 -2.38 -14.21
CA LYS A 109 12.28 -1.84 -12.89
C LYS A 109 11.33 -0.76 -12.38
N GLY A 110 10.13 -0.65 -12.97
CA GLY A 110 9.14 0.33 -12.59
C GLY A 110 8.67 0.13 -11.15
N ASN A 111 8.81 1.18 -10.34
CA ASN A 111 8.13 1.31 -9.07
C ASN A 111 6.72 1.88 -9.33
N MET A 112 5.70 1.06 -9.12
CA MET A 112 4.31 1.43 -9.44
C MET A 112 3.87 2.68 -8.66
N ASN A 113 4.20 2.76 -7.37
CA ASN A 113 3.87 3.94 -6.55
C ASN A 113 4.72 5.19 -6.85
N ARG A 114 5.47 5.19 -7.96
CA ARG A 114 6.19 6.36 -8.49
C ARG A 114 5.97 6.53 -10.00
N SER A 115 4.94 5.86 -10.55
CA SER A 115 4.67 5.79 -11.98
C SER A 115 3.39 6.52 -12.42
N PHE A 116 2.62 7.11 -11.50
CA PHE A 116 1.39 7.85 -11.83
C PHE A 116 1.71 9.25 -12.37
N PRO A 117 0.93 9.81 -13.33
CA PRO A 117 -0.28 9.26 -13.95
C PRO A 117 -0.02 8.21 -15.05
N GLY A 118 1.24 7.87 -15.32
CA GLY A 118 1.62 6.93 -16.37
C GLY A 118 1.42 7.48 -17.78
N ARG A 119 1.55 6.60 -18.77
CA ARG A 119 1.22 6.89 -20.18
C ARG A 119 0.92 5.62 -20.98
N PRO A 120 0.00 5.68 -21.96
CA PRO A 120 -0.48 4.50 -22.70
C PRO A 120 0.53 3.92 -23.70
N ASP A 121 1.59 4.66 -24.03
CA ASP A 121 2.70 4.27 -24.91
C ASP A 121 4.02 3.99 -24.16
N GLY A 122 4.02 4.03 -22.83
CA GLY A 122 5.22 3.84 -22.02
C GLY A 122 5.64 2.38 -21.84
N THR A 123 6.43 2.15 -20.80
CA THR A 123 6.78 0.83 -20.27
C THR A 123 5.55 0.06 -19.77
N VAL A 124 5.73 -1.20 -19.37
CA VAL A 124 4.61 -2.02 -18.87
C VAL A 124 4.02 -1.39 -17.60
N THR A 125 4.87 -0.95 -16.67
CA THR A 125 4.44 -0.30 -15.43
C THR A 125 3.70 1.02 -15.71
N GLU A 126 4.23 1.88 -16.60
CA GLU A 126 3.57 3.14 -16.97
C GLU A 126 2.21 2.94 -17.65
N LYS A 127 2.04 1.87 -18.44
CA LYS A 127 0.77 1.52 -19.09
C LYS A 127 -0.28 1.02 -18.10
N ILE A 128 0.15 0.33 -17.05
CA ILE A 128 -0.74 -0.06 -15.94
C ILE A 128 -1.16 1.19 -15.18
N ALA A 129 -0.22 2.05 -14.77
CA ALA A 129 -0.51 3.30 -14.07
C ALA A 129 -1.49 4.18 -14.87
N ASP A 130 -1.29 4.30 -16.20
CA ASP A 130 -2.19 5.02 -17.11
C ASP A 130 -3.63 4.46 -17.11
N TYR A 131 -3.77 3.13 -17.15
CA TYR A 131 -5.09 2.51 -17.13
C TYR A 131 -5.79 2.75 -15.79
N PHE A 132 -5.08 2.64 -14.68
CA PHE A 132 -5.62 2.98 -13.36
C PHE A 132 -6.02 4.45 -13.29
N GLN A 133 -5.16 5.35 -13.77
CA GLN A 133 -5.40 6.80 -13.81
C GLN A 133 -6.67 7.16 -14.60
N ARG A 134 -6.81 6.65 -15.83
CA ARG A 134 -7.83 7.15 -16.76
C ARG A 134 -9.09 6.30 -16.81
N GLU A 135 -9.03 5.03 -16.40
CA GLU A 135 -10.15 4.09 -16.55
C GLU A 135 -10.72 3.60 -15.22
N LEU A 136 -9.88 3.34 -14.21
CA LEU A 136 -10.35 2.77 -12.92
C LEU A 136 -10.59 3.83 -11.84
N LEU A 137 -9.64 4.74 -11.60
CA LEU A 137 -9.79 5.82 -10.61
C LEU A 137 -11.05 6.69 -10.85
N PRO A 138 -11.41 7.07 -12.10
CA PRO A 138 -12.60 7.87 -12.33
C PRO A 138 -13.90 7.19 -11.90
N ARG A 139 -13.93 5.84 -11.89
CA ARG A 139 -15.09 5.04 -11.49
C ARG A 139 -15.25 4.94 -9.98
N ALA A 140 -14.17 5.11 -9.22
CA ALA A 140 -14.18 4.94 -7.77
C ALA A 140 -14.76 6.15 -7.04
N ASN A 141 -15.35 5.91 -5.88
CA ASN A 141 -15.64 6.91 -4.86
C ASN A 141 -14.63 6.80 -3.70
N ILE A 142 -14.27 5.57 -3.35
CA ILE A 142 -13.25 5.23 -2.37
C ILE A 142 -12.21 4.30 -3.01
N VAL A 143 -10.94 4.59 -2.75
CA VAL A 143 -9.78 3.82 -3.20
C VAL A 143 -9.09 3.31 -1.95
N PHE A 144 -8.82 2.02 -1.93
CA PHE A 144 -8.07 1.40 -0.85
C PHE A 144 -6.90 0.60 -1.41
N ASP A 145 -5.69 1.10 -1.19
CA ASP A 145 -4.45 0.44 -1.60
C ASP A 145 -3.73 -0.18 -0.40
N PHE A 146 -3.44 -1.48 -0.46
CA PHE A 146 -2.72 -2.17 0.60
C PHE A 146 -1.21 -2.13 0.37
N HIS A 147 -0.47 -1.60 1.35
CA HIS A 147 0.99 -1.70 1.43
C HIS A 147 1.45 -2.45 2.69
N SER A 148 2.72 -2.81 2.68
CA SER A 148 3.51 -3.34 3.80
C SER A 148 4.99 -2.97 3.56
N GLY A 149 5.90 -3.29 4.48
CA GLY A 149 7.30 -2.90 4.35
C GLY A 149 8.12 -3.59 3.25
N GLY A 150 7.53 -4.53 2.52
CA GLY A 150 8.23 -5.35 1.53
C GLY A 150 9.41 -6.10 2.13
N LYS A 151 10.40 -6.50 1.34
CA LYS A 151 11.58 -7.24 1.85
C LYS A 151 12.53 -6.42 2.73
N THR A 152 12.42 -5.10 2.72
CA THR A 152 13.44 -4.21 3.30
C THR A 152 13.01 -3.55 4.60
N LEU A 153 11.72 -3.45 4.87
CA LEU A 153 11.17 -2.80 6.07
C LEU A 153 10.18 -3.74 6.79
N ASP A 154 9.91 -3.44 8.05
CA ASP A 154 8.80 -4.00 8.84
C ASP A 154 8.18 -2.87 9.68
N PHE A 155 6.85 -2.89 9.81
CA PHE A 155 6.05 -1.85 10.44
C PHE A 155 5.14 -2.44 11.52
N VAL A 156 4.80 -1.64 12.53
CA VAL A 156 3.60 -1.91 13.33
C VAL A 156 2.38 -1.87 12.39
N PRO A 157 1.38 -2.75 12.53
CA PRO A 157 0.27 -2.80 11.59
C PRO A 157 -0.65 -1.58 11.76
N PHE A 158 -0.63 -0.69 10.78
CA PHE A 158 -1.45 0.52 10.78
C PHE A 158 -2.26 0.73 9.50
N CYS A 159 -3.33 1.50 9.64
CA CYS A 159 -4.08 2.10 8.54
C CYS A 159 -3.84 3.61 8.53
N ALA A 160 -3.75 4.22 7.36
CA ALA A 160 -3.38 5.61 7.24
C ALA A 160 -4.18 6.36 6.17
N ALA A 161 -4.19 7.68 6.33
CA ALA A 161 -4.59 8.65 5.32
C ALA A 161 -3.73 9.91 5.45
N HIS A 162 -3.67 10.69 4.38
CA HIS A 162 -2.91 11.94 4.36
C HIS A 162 -3.66 13.08 5.03
N ALA A 163 -2.90 14.00 5.60
CA ALA A 163 -3.39 15.35 5.84
C ALA A 163 -3.54 16.08 4.48
N LEU A 164 -4.74 16.55 4.17
CA LEU A 164 -5.08 17.16 2.88
C LEU A 164 -5.45 18.64 3.01
N PRO A 165 -5.25 19.45 1.95
CA PRO A 165 -5.79 20.81 1.88
C PRO A 165 -7.33 20.85 1.94
N ASP A 166 -8.00 19.92 1.27
CA ASP A 166 -9.45 19.75 1.38
C ASP A 166 -9.80 19.04 2.70
N LYS A 167 -10.23 19.83 3.68
CA LYS A 167 -10.58 19.33 5.03
C LYS A 167 -11.83 18.47 5.07
N ALA A 168 -12.75 18.61 4.12
CA ALA A 168 -13.91 17.74 4.04
C ALA A 168 -13.52 16.36 3.50
N LEU A 169 -12.59 16.32 2.53
CA LEU A 169 -12.02 15.06 2.04
C LEU A 169 -11.15 14.38 3.10
N GLU A 170 -10.28 15.14 3.77
CA GLU A 170 -9.44 14.69 4.90
C GLU A 170 -10.30 14.01 5.97
N GLN A 171 -11.38 14.68 6.41
CA GLN A 171 -12.27 14.14 7.44
C GLN A 171 -12.92 12.81 7.02
N ARG A 172 -13.32 12.68 5.74
CA ARG A 172 -13.88 11.41 5.23
C ARG A 172 -12.83 10.31 5.16
N ALA A 173 -11.59 10.63 4.79
CA ALA A 173 -10.48 9.68 4.76
C ALA A 173 -10.13 9.18 6.16
N PHE A 174 -10.00 10.08 7.15
CA PHE A 174 -9.77 9.66 8.54
C PHE A 174 -10.93 8.85 9.13
N ALA A 175 -12.18 9.18 8.81
CA ALA A 175 -13.32 8.34 9.21
C ALA A 175 -13.25 6.92 8.63
N ALA A 176 -12.73 6.77 7.41
CA ALA A 176 -12.50 5.46 6.80
C ALA A 176 -11.32 4.71 7.45
N VAL A 177 -10.24 5.43 7.85
CA VAL A 177 -9.13 4.87 8.66
C VAL A 177 -9.63 4.35 10.00
N GLU A 178 -10.45 5.13 10.71
CA GLU A 178 -11.09 4.68 11.97
C GLU A 178 -11.97 3.44 11.75
N ALA A 179 -12.70 3.39 10.65
CA ALA A 179 -13.52 2.24 10.31
C ALA A 179 -12.67 0.99 10.06
N PHE A 180 -11.51 1.11 9.38
CA PHE A 180 -10.59 -0.01 9.18
C PHE A 180 -10.19 -0.67 10.50
N ALA A 181 -10.01 0.14 11.55
CA ALA A 181 -9.74 -0.32 12.91
C ALA A 181 -8.53 -1.26 12.97
N ALA A 182 -7.39 -0.84 12.42
CA ALA A 182 -6.11 -1.47 12.70
C ALA A 182 -5.71 -1.25 14.18
N PRO A 183 -4.75 -2.01 14.72
CA PRO A 183 -4.21 -1.73 16.06
C PRO A 183 -3.64 -0.31 16.20
N PHE A 184 -3.12 0.24 15.10
CA PHE A 184 -2.62 1.60 15.01
C PHE A 184 -3.28 2.34 13.83
N SER A 185 -3.48 3.64 13.97
CA SER A 185 -3.93 4.53 12.91
C SER A 185 -2.87 5.61 12.72
N MET A 186 -2.54 5.96 11.49
CA MET A 186 -1.49 6.96 11.23
C MET A 186 -2.03 8.13 10.42
N ARG A 187 -1.74 9.33 10.93
CA ARG A 187 -1.82 10.55 10.13
C ARG A 187 -0.50 10.72 9.40
N MET A 188 -0.55 10.76 8.07
CA MET A 188 0.65 10.94 7.25
C MET A 188 0.73 12.37 6.70
N ILE A 189 1.93 12.93 6.71
CA ILE A 189 2.29 14.10 5.91
C ILE A 189 3.21 13.56 4.81
N GLU A 190 2.74 13.56 3.57
CA GLU A 190 3.57 13.08 2.47
C GLU A 190 4.63 14.13 2.13
N ILE A 191 5.90 13.69 2.11
CA ILE A 191 7.08 14.55 1.92
C ILE A 191 7.54 14.47 0.45
N ASP A 192 7.24 13.38 -0.27
CA ASP A 192 7.58 13.16 -1.68
C ASP A 192 6.40 12.57 -2.47
N ALA A 193 5.36 13.39 -2.67
CA ALA A 193 4.09 13.00 -3.27
C ALA A 193 4.14 12.73 -4.80
N VAL A 194 5.28 13.00 -5.45
CA VAL A 194 5.38 13.00 -6.92
C VAL A 194 5.29 11.59 -7.47
N GLY A 195 4.28 11.35 -8.31
CA GLY A 195 4.09 10.09 -9.01
C GLY A 195 3.41 8.97 -8.20
N MET A 196 2.90 9.29 -7.02
CA MET A 196 2.19 8.35 -6.15
C MET A 196 0.77 8.06 -6.62
N TYR A 197 0.32 6.83 -6.36
CA TYR A 197 -1.05 6.42 -6.61
C TYR A 197 -2.03 7.18 -5.70
N ASP A 198 -1.60 7.42 -4.48
CA ASP A 198 -2.30 8.11 -3.41
C ASP A 198 -2.70 9.52 -3.87
N THR A 199 -1.70 10.31 -4.28
CA THR A 199 -1.87 11.66 -4.85
C THR A 199 -2.80 11.64 -6.06
N ALA A 200 -2.66 10.65 -6.94
CA ALA A 200 -3.52 10.53 -8.13
C ALA A 200 -5.01 10.33 -7.78
N ALA A 201 -5.31 9.58 -6.71
CA ALA A 201 -6.67 9.42 -6.22
C ALA A 201 -7.18 10.67 -5.49
N GLU A 202 -6.35 11.25 -4.63
CA GLU A 202 -6.69 12.43 -3.82
C GLU A 202 -6.94 13.69 -4.68
N ASP A 203 -6.12 13.91 -5.72
CA ASP A 203 -6.29 15.00 -6.69
C ASP A 203 -7.61 14.89 -7.48
N MET A 204 -8.16 13.68 -7.59
CA MET A 204 -9.50 13.44 -8.17
C MET A 204 -10.64 13.57 -7.15
N GLY A 205 -10.34 14.00 -5.93
CA GLY A 205 -11.31 14.16 -4.84
C GLY A 205 -11.83 12.83 -4.29
N LYS A 206 -11.11 11.72 -4.51
CA LYS A 206 -11.50 10.39 -4.02
C LYS A 206 -11.06 10.22 -2.58
N VAL A 207 -11.87 9.50 -1.80
CA VAL A 207 -11.40 9.05 -0.47
C VAL A 207 -10.32 8.01 -0.71
N PHE A 208 -9.10 8.28 -0.25
CA PHE A 208 -7.98 7.35 -0.33
C PHE A 208 -7.61 6.89 1.08
N VAL A 209 -7.40 5.58 1.23
CA VAL A 209 -6.93 4.96 2.47
C VAL A 209 -5.81 3.99 2.08
N THR A 210 -4.79 3.89 2.92
CA THR A 210 -3.69 2.94 2.73
C THR A 210 -3.35 2.22 4.03
N THR A 211 -2.48 1.22 3.95
CA THR A 211 -2.00 0.48 5.12
C THR A 211 -0.50 0.25 5.08
N GLU A 212 0.11 0.03 6.24
CA GLU A 212 1.36 -0.72 6.39
C GLU A 212 1.09 -1.83 7.39
N LEU A 213 1.01 -3.10 6.95
CA LEU A 213 0.53 -4.20 7.80
C LEU A 213 1.62 -5.15 8.29
N GLY A 214 2.89 -4.79 8.13
CA GLY A 214 4.04 -5.61 8.49
C GLY A 214 5.18 -5.41 7.50
N GLY A 215 5.83 -6.50 7.08
CA GLY A 215 6.94 -6.45 6.13
C GLY A 215 7.81 -7.70 6.15
N GLY A 216 9.08 -7.55 5.78
CA GLY A 216 10.04 -8.62 5.62
C GLY A 216 9.83 -9.55 4.42
N GLY A 217 8.97 -9.16 3.47
CA GLY A 217 8.65 -9.99 2.31
C GLY A 217 7.87 -11.25 2.68
N THR A 218 7.06 -11.18 3.72
CA THR A 218 6.18 -12.25 4.20
C THR A 218 4.91 -11.66 4.82
N SER A 219 4.06 -12.50 5.40
CA SER A 219 2.92 -12.06 6.22
C SER A 219 2.72 -13.00 7.41
N ARG A 220 1.96 -12.56 8.40
CA ARG A 220 1.57 -13.34 9.58
C ARG A 220 0.06 -13.60 9.55
N ALA A 221 -0.39 -14.69 10.18
CA ALA A 221 -1.83 -14.97 10.29
C ALA A 221 -2.60 -13.83 10.95
N GLU A 222 -1.97 -13.10 11.87
CA GLU A 222 -2.52 -11.90 12.50
C GLU A 222 -2.69 -10.73 11.51
N THR A 223 -1.64 -10.39 10.76
CA THR A 223 -1.65 -9.23 9.85
C THR A 223 -2.63 -9.45 8.69
N VAL A 224 -2.77 -10.68 8.21
CA VAL A 224 -3.80 -11.06 7.23
C VAL A 224 -5.21 -10.95 7.82
N ARG A 225 -5.43 -11.29 9.10
CA ARG A 225 -6.74 -11.09 9.77
C ARG A 225 -7.08 -9.61 9.88
N ILE A 226 -6.10 -8.76 10.20
CA ILE A 226 -6.27 -7.30 10.24
C ILE A 226 -6.69 -6.79 8.86
N ALA A 227 -5.97 -7.18 7.78
CA ALA A 227 -6.30 -6.80 6.41
C ALA A 227 -7.74 -7.17 6.02
N ARG A 228 -8.14 -8.43 6.28
CA ARG A 228 -9.48 -8.94 5.94
C ARG A 228 -10.60 -8.21 6.68
N ARG A 229 -10.47 -8.06 8.01
CA ARG A 229 -11.47 -7.37 8.83
C ARG A 229 -11.57 -5.91 8.41
N GLY A 230 -10.44 -5.21 8.35
CA GLY A 230 -10.42 -3.78 8.09
C GLY A 230 -10.94 -3.43 6.70
N MET A 231 -10.59 -4.20 5.67
CA MET A 231 -11.16 -4.05 4.33
C MET A 231 -12.69 -4.12 4.34
N LEU A 232 -13.23 -5.16 4.98
CA LEU A 232 -14.67 -5.36 5.05
C LEU A 232 -15.35 -4.25 5.86
N ASN A 233 -14.69 -3.75 6.91
CA ASN A 233 -15.18 -2.59 7.66
C ASN A 233 -15.21 -1.32 6.82
N VAL A 234 -14.20 -1.04 6.00
CA VAL A 234 -14.19 0.12 5.10
C VAL A 234 -15.33 0.01 4.08
N LEU A 235 -15.57 -1.16 3.51
CA LEU A 235 -16.71 -1.40 2.62
C LEU A 235 -18.07 -1.18 3.31
N ARG A 236 -18.21 -1.60 4.57
CA ARG A 236 -19.42 -1.35 5.38
C ARG A 236 -19.59 0.12 5.73
N HIS A 237 -18.51 0.79 6.11
CA HIS A 237 -18.49 2.23 6.38
C HIS A 237 -18.92 3.04 5.15
N ALA A 238 -18.44 2.66 3.97
CA ALA A 238 -18.84 3.27 2.70
C ALA A 238 -20.28 2.93 2.27
N GLY A 239 -20.98 2.03 2.99
CA GLY A 239 -22.32 1.57 2.64
C GLY A 239 -22.38 0.64 1.43
N ILE A 240 -21.23 0.10 1.01
CA ILE A 240 -21.13 -0.79 -0.17
C ILE A 240 -21.48 -2.23 0.21
N VAL A 241 -21.11 -2.66 1.41
CA VAL A 241 -21.43 -4.00 1.93
C VAL A 241 -22.28 -3.88 3.18
N ALA A 242 -23.31 -4.72 3.30
CA ALA A 242 -24.19 -4.73 4.48
C ALA A 242 -23.46 -5.11 5.78
N GLY A 243 -23.97 -4.62 6.90
CA GLY A 243 -23.51 -4.95 8.25
C GLY A 243 -22.83 -3.80 8.98
N ALA A 244 -22.58 -4.00 10.27
CA ALA A 244 -21.92 -3.00 11.10
C ALA A 244 -20.40 -3.13 11.03
N VAL A 245 -19.70 -1.99 11.15
CA VAL A 245 -18.24 -1.95 11.34
C VAL A 245 -17.89 -2.68 12.64
N GLU A 246 -16.99 -3.67 12.55
CA GLU A 246 -16.42 -4.34 13.71
C GLU A 246 -15.32 -3.45 14.31
N LYS A 247 -15.66 -2.73 15.37
CA LYS A 247 -14.73 -1.78 16.00
C LYS A 247 -13.73 -2.50 16.91
N THR A 248 -12.47 -2.14 16.78
CA THR A 248 -11.42 -2.42 17.76
C THR A 248 -10.71 -1.12 18.14
N PRO A 249 -10.16 -1.00 19.36
CA PRO A 249 -9.34 0.16 19.72
C PRO A 249 -8.17 0.32 18.74
N THR A 250 -7.89 1.57 18.39
CA THR A 250 -6.71 1.96 17.59
C THR A 250 -5.95 3.04 18.34
N GLN A 251 -4.62 2.95 18.36
CA GLN A 251 -3.76 4.01 18.85
C GLN A 251 -3.37 4.91 17.67
N TRP A 252 -3.67 6.21 17.77
CA TRP A 252 -3.25 7.16 16.74
C TRP A 252 -1.77 7.49 16.88
N LEU A 253 -1.11 7.53 15.72
CA LEU A 253 0.29 7.85 15.51
C LEU A 253 0.41 9.06 14.57
N ASP A 254 1.40 9.90 14.84
CA ASP A 254 1.75 11.05 14.00
C ASP A 254 3.25 11.05 13.67
N MET A 255 3.58 11.65 12.53
CA MET A 255 4.94 11.81 12.02
C MET A 255 5.24 13.30 11.84
N PRO A 256 5.48 14.05 12.94
CA PRO A 256 5.44 15.50 12.93
C PRO A 256 6.62 16.17 12.21
N SER A 257 7.73 15.45 11.97
CA SER A 257 8.90 16.00 11.31
C SER A 257 9.85 14.91 10.77
N GLY A 258 10.89 15.34 10.05
CA GLY A 258 11.99 14.46 9.62
C GLY A 258 12.78 13.81 10.78
N ASP A 259 12.59 14.25 12.03
CA ASP A 259 13.20 13.63 13.20
C ASP A 259 12.65 12.23 13.50
N CYS A 260 11.52 11.86 12.87
CA CYS A 260 11.00 10.49 12.92
C CYS A 260 11.99 9.49 12.32
N PHE A 261 12.82 9.91 11.37
CA PHE A 261 13.67 9.00 10.59
C PHE A 261 15.12 9.01 11.07
N ALA A 262 15.67 7.81 11.26
CA ALA A 262 17.10 7.59 11.43
C ALA A 262 17.66 6.74 10.28
N PHE A 263 18.82 7.14 9.76
CA PHE A 263 19.44 6.54 8.58
C PHE A 263 20.81 6.00 8.94
N ALA A 264 21.23 4.92 8.28
CA ALA A 264 22.60 4.43 8.35
C ALA A 264 23.52 5.38 7.57
N GLU A 265 24.67 5.74 8.12
CA GLU A 265 25.67 6.55 7.41
C GLU A 265 26.75 5.69 6.75
N GLU A 266 26.81 4.40 7.11
CA GLU A 266 27.76 3.42 6.60
C GLU A 266 27.06 2.09 6.27
N ASP A 267 27.69 1.30 5.38
CA ASP A 267 27.29 -0.08 5.12
C ASP A 267 27.68 -0.96 6.31
N GLY A 268 26.84 -1.93 6.67
CA GLY A 268 27.18 -2.84 7.76
C GLY A 268 26.09 -3.81 8.15
N MET A 269 26.35 -4.54 9.23
CA MET A 269 25.36 -5.43 9.85
C MET A 269 24.61 -4.66 10.93
N VAL A 270 23.29 -4.63 10.85
CA VAL A 270 22.45 -3.92 11.82
C VAL A 270 22.11 -4.83 13.01
N GLU A 271 22.38 -4.34 14.21
CA GLU A 271 21.88 -4.87 15.48
C GLU A 271 20.80 -3.92 15.99
N THR A 272 19.55 -4.38 16.07
CA THR A 272 18.44 -3.58 16.61
C THR A 272 18.38 -3.66 18.12
N MET A 273 18.23 -2.51 18.77
CA MET A 273 18.22 -2.40 20.24
C MET A 273 16.80 -2.35 20.83
N VAL A 274 15.79 -2.18 19.97
CA VAL A 274 14.39 -1.98 20.32
C VAL A 274 13.52 -2.70 19.29
N ASP A 275 12.42 -3.31 19.73
CA ASP A 275 11.43 -3.95 18.87
C ASP A 275 10.24 -3.04 18.51
N LEU A 276 9.52 -3.40 17.44
CA LEU A 276 8.35 -2.64 16.96
C LEU A 276 7.29 -2.51 18.06
N GLY A 277 6.78 -1.30 18.24
CA GLY A 277 5.77 -0.97 19.25
C GLY A 277 6.32 -0.61 20.63
N GLU A 278 7.63 -0.74 20.86
CA GLU A 278 8.22 -0.33 22.13
C GLU A 278 8.40 1.20 22.22
N PRO A 279 8.32 1.77 23.45
CA PRO A 279 8.52 3.19 23.69
C PRO A 279 10.00 3.58 23.53
N ILE A 280 10.21 4.79 23.00
CA ILE A 280 11.52 5.37 22.72
C ILE A 280 11.67 6.69 23.47
N GLU A 281 12.81 6.88 24.14
CA GLU A 281 13.24 8.19 24.62
C GLU A 281 14.21 8.85 23.63
N LYS A 282 14.11 10.17 23.48
CA LYS A 282 15.07 10.96 22.69
C LYS A 282 16.51 10.69 23.16
N GLY A 283 17.39 10.40 22.20
CA GLY A 283 18.79 10.09 22.44
C GLY A 283 19.09 8.61 22.73
N ALA A 284 18.07 7.77 22.93
CA ALA A 284 18.24 6.32 23.05
C ALA A 284 18.87 5.73 21.79
N VAL A 285 19.68 4.68 21.97
CA VAL A 285 20.28 3.94 20.84
C VAL A 285 19.20 3.02 20.26
N LEU A 286 18.83 3.24 19.00
CA LEU A 286 17.82 2.45 18.29
C LEU A 286 18.45 1.23 17.61
N ALA A 287 19.65 1.41 17.07
CA ALA A 287 20.39 0.37 16.40
C ALA A 287 21.90 0.63 16.45
N ARG A 288 22.67 -0.42 16.20
CA ARG A 288 24.12 -0.40 16.02
C ARG A 288 24.49 -0.96 14.66
N ILE A 289 25.35 -0.26 13.93
CA ILE A 289 25.87 -0.72 12.65
C ILE A 289 27.29 -1.25 12.85
N HIS A 290 27.43 -2.56 12.69
CA HIS A 290 28.69 -3.29 12.85
C HIS A 290 29.43 -3.39 11.51
N SER A 291 30.72 -3.09 11.53
CA SER A 291 31.58 -3.28 10.35
C SER A 291 31.66 -4.76 9.97
N THR A 292 31.37 -5.07 8.70
CA THR A 292 31.50 -6.42 8.14
C THR A 292 32.89 -6.69 7.56
N GLY A 293 33.70 -5.65 7.37
CA GLY A 293 35.04 -5.75 6.77
C GLY A 293 36.17 -6.03 7.75
N ARG A 294 35.99 -5.76 9.05
CA ARG A 294 37.02 -5.98 10.07
C ARG A 294 36.44 -6.13 11.48
N THR A 295 36.88 -7.15 12.21
CA THR A 295 36.53 -7.37 13.63
C THR A 295 37.24 -6.40 14.57
N GLY A 296 36.64 -6.10 15.73
CA GLY A 296 37.25 -5.29 16.81
C GLY A 296 37.04 -3.77 16.68
N ILE A 297 36.26 -3.34 15.69
CA ILE A 297 35.81 -1.94 15.54
C ILE A 297 34.53 -1.75 16.36
N ALA A 298 34.44 -0.63 17.08
CA ALA A 298 33.21 -0.27 17.78
C ALA A 298 32.10 0.08 16.76
N PRO A 299 30.85 -0.38 16.95
CA PRO A 299 29.78 -0.12 16.00
C PRO A 299 29.34 1.35 16.04
N GLN A 300 28.81 1.84 14.91
CA GLN A 300 28.14 3.14 14.85
C GLN A 300 26.80 3.05 15.57
N GLU A 301 26.53 3.97 16.50
CA GLU A 301 25.22 4.04 17.18
C GLU A 301 24.27 4.97 16.44
N ILE A 302 23.12 4.45 16.04
CA ILE A 302 22.00 5.21 15.49
C ILE A 302 21.08 5.59 16.64
N ARG A 303 20.91 6.89 16.88
CA ARG A 303 20.15 7.42 18.02
C ARG A 303 18.82 8.05 17.63
N ALA A 304 17.84 7.92 18.50
CA ALA A 304 16.54 8.57 18.37
C ALA A 304 16.66 10.10 18.45
N LYS A 305 16.06 10.81 17.49
CA LYS A 305 16.02 12.28 17.48
C LYS A 305 14.82 12.85 18.26
N MET A 306 13.83 11.99 18.53
CA MET A 306 12.62 12.31 19.29
C MET A 306 12.20 11.13 20.18
N SER A 307 11.37 11.41 21.18
CA SER A 307 10.67 10.38 21.96
C SER A 307 9.39 9.94 21.24
N GLY A 308 8.94 8.73 21.48
CA GLY A 308 7.75 8.18 20.83
C GLY A 308 7.68 6.67 20.93
N MET A 309 7.31 6.00 19.84
CA MET A 309 7.25 4.56 19.72
C MET A 309 7.94 4.11 18.42
N LEU A 310 8.65 2.98 18.43
CA LEU A 310 9.22 2.43 17.21
C LEU A 310 8.11 1.91 16.29
N ALA A 311 7.86 2.63 15.20
CA ALA A 311 6.78 2.34 14.25
C ALA A 311 7.26 1.53 13.03
N ALA A 312 8.52 1.71 12.63
CA ALA A 312 9.12 0.96 11.54
C ALA A 312 10.61 0.68 11.78
N ARG A 313 11.13 -0.35 11.13
CA ARG A 313 12.56 -0.68 11.12
C ARG A 313 13.03 -1.26 9.80
N HIS A 314 14.33 -1.16 9.55
CA HIS A 314 14.99 -2.00 8.57
C HIS A 314 14.86 -3.47 8.93
N PHE A 315 14.59 -4.30 7.93
CA PHE A 315 14.33 -5.73 8.13
C PHE A 315 15.56 -6.63 7.88
N PRO A 316 16.28 -6.53 6.73
CA PRO A 316 17.45 -7.35 6.49
C PRO A 316 18.55 -7.17 7.55
N GLY A 317 19.39 -8.19 7.75
CA GLY A 317 20.53 -8.08 8.67
C GLY A 317 21.63 -7.13 8.19
N LEU A 318 21.63 -6.77 6.90
CA LEU A 318 22.61 -5.85 6.31
C LEU A 318 21.93 -4.56 5.88
N VAL A 319 22.51 -3.42 6.22
CA VAL A 319 22.14 -2.08 5.76
C VAL A 319 23.18 -1.55 4.78
N LYS A 320 22.75 -0.64 3.93
CA LYS A 320 23.61 0.24 3.13
C LYS A 320 23.58 1.65 3.70
N ALA A 321 24.63 2.42 3.44
CA ALA A 321 24.63 3.85 3.69
C ALA A 321 23.44 4.51 2.98
N GLY A 322 22.64 5.27 3.74
CA GLY A 322 21.40 5.90 3.29
C GLY A 322 20.13 5.08 3.52
N ASP A 323 20.21 3.81 3.94
CA ASP A 323 19.03 3.04 4.30
C ASP A 323 18.38 3.61 5.57
N CYS A 324 17.04 3.68 5.59
CA CYS A 324 16.30 4.03 6.80
C CYS A 324 16.33 2.87 7.78
N VAL A 325 16.92 3.09 8.96
CA VAL A 325 17.11 2.06 9.98
C VAL A 325 15.89 1.93 10.89
N SER A 326 15.26 3.06 11.19
CA SER A 326 14.12 3.13 12.12
C SER A 326 13.26 4.36 11.87
N VAL A 327 11.96 4.20 12.12
CA VAL A 327 10.99 5.29 12.19
C VAL A 327 10.37 5.32 13.58
N VAL A 328 10.50 6.46 14.28
CA VAL A 328 9.86 6.72 15.56
C VAL A 328 8.64 7.61 15.32
N ALA A 329 7.47 7.18 15.77
CA ALA A 329 6.23 7.94 15.66
C ALA A 329 5.82 8.53 17.02
N ALA A 330 5.16 9.69 16.99
CA ALA A 330 4.55 10.28 18.17
C ALA A 330 3.20 9.61 18.45
N LEU A 331 2.89 9.37 19.73
CA LEU A 331 1.55 8.93 20.16
C LEU A 331 0.62 10.13 20.20
N VAL A 332 -0.60 9.96 19.68
CA VAL A 332 -1.67 10.97 19.72
C VAL A 332 -2.89 10.39 20.42
N ASP A 333 -3.47 11.17 21.32
CA ASP A 333 -4.71 10.83 22.03
C ASP A 333 -5.96 10.94 21.14
#